data_AF-A0A561TYK0-F1
#
_entry.id   AF-A0A561TYK0-F1
#
_cell.length_a   1.000
_cell.length_b   1.000
_cell.length_c   1.000
_cell.angle_alpha   90.00
_cell.angle_beta   90.00
_cell.angle_gamma   90.00
#
_symmetry.space_group_name_H-M   'P 1'
#
loop_
_entity.id
_entity.type
_entity.pdbx_description
1 polymer ?
#
loop_
_entity_poly.entity_id
_entity_poly.type
_entity_poly.pdbx_seq_one_letter_code
_entity_poly.pdbx_strand_id
1 'polypeptide(L)' 'MSDLPLGRSAKPREIADMLAFLASDRSAYTTGVIVTIDGGMSATAA' A
#
# COMPACT_ATOMS: atom_id res chain seq x y z
N MET A 1 0.11 -0.74 20.08
CA MET A 1 0.83 -1.03 18.81
C MET A 1 0.87 -2.54 18.49
N SER A 2 0.15 -3.36 19.26
CA SER A 2 0.00 -4.81 19.10
C SER A 2 -1.03 -5.21 18.03
N ASP A 3 -1.81 -4.26 17.51
CA ASP A 3 -2.95 -4.53 16.62
C ASP A 3 -2.68 -4.15 15.16
N LEU A 4 -1.45 -3.74 14.83
CA LEU A 4 -1.05 -3.52 13.44
C LEU A 4 -0.70 -4.88 12.82
N PRO A 5 -1.28 -5.29 11.68
CA PRO A 5 -1.02 -6.63 11.13
C PRO A 5 0.43 -6.85 10.72
N LEU A 6 1.15 -5.79 10.30
CA LEU A 6 2.60 -5.84 10.07
C LEU A 6 3.44 -5.45 11.31
N GLY A 7 2.83 -5.27 12.48
CA GLY A 7 3.50 -4.94 13.74
C GLY A 7 4.14 -3.56 13.81
N ARG A 8 3.97 -2.72 12.78
CA ARG A 8 4.53 -1.36 12.71
C ARG A 8 3.77 -0.49 11.72
N SER A 9 3.95 0.82 11.84
CA SER A 9 3.54 1.77 10.81
C SER A 9 4.38 1.62 9.54
N ALA A 10 3.80 1.98 8.40
CA ALA A 10 4.53 2.12 7.15
C ALA A 10 5.58 3.24 7.27
N LYS A 11 6.73 3.03 6.65
CA LYS A 11 7.73 4.08 6.41
C LYS A 11 7.26 4.91 5.20
N PRO A 12 7.53 6.23 5.15
CA PRO A 12 7.17 7.06 4.01
C PRO A 12 7.66 6.50 2.66
N ARG A 13 8.84 5.86 2.67
CA ARG A 13 9.44 5.27 1.48
C ARG A 13 8.63 4.11 0.90
N GLU A 14 7.96 3.33 1.74
CA GLU A 14 7.13 2.20 1.29
C GLU A 14 5.87 2.67 0.55
N ILE A 15 5.33 3.84 0.92
CA ILE A 15 4.24 4.47 0.16
C ILE A 15 4.78 5.09 -1.13
N ALA A 16 5.92 5.78 -1.06
CA ALA A 16 6.55 6.42 -2.22
C ALA A 16 6.95 5.40 -3.32
N ASP A 17 7.43 4.22 -2.94
CA ASP A 17 7.84 3.19 -3.90
C ASP A 17 6.63 2.65 -4.69
N MET A 18 5.46 2.50 -4.05
CA MET A 18 4.24 2.10 -4.77
C MET A 18 3.74 3.21 -5.70
N LEU A 19 3.81 4.47 -5.27
CA LEU A 19 3.52 5.63 -6.13
C LEU A 19 4.46 5.65 -7.36
N ALA A 20 5.75 5.41 -7.15
CA ALA A 20 6.73 5.35 -8.23
C ALA A 20 6.44 4.19 -9.21
N PHE A 21 6.00 3.03 -8.71
CA PHE A 21 5.55 1.94 -9.56
C PHE A 21 4.32 2.34 -10.39
N LEU A 22 3.29 2.89 -9.75
CA LEU A 22 2.04 3.31 -10.43
C LEU A 22 2.27 4.42 -11.46
N ALA A 23 3.23 5.32 -11.20
CA ALA A 23 3.60 6.38 -12.12
C ALA A 23 4.50 5.92 -13.28
N SER A 24 5.01 4.68 -13.23
CA SER A 24 5.91 4.15 -14.26
C SER A 24 5.18 3.38 -15.36
N ASP A 25 5.85 3.18 -16.49
CA ASP A 25 5.35 2.34 -17.60
C ASP A 25 5.05 0.89 -17.18
N ARG A 26 5.60 0.43 -16.06
CA ARG A 26 5.34 -0.91 -15.51
C ARG A 26 3.88 -1.10 -15.08
N SER A 27 3.16 0.00 -14.87
CA SER A 27 1.76 0.04 -14.45
C SER A 27 0.82 0.50 -15.57
N ALA A 28 1.26 0.48 -16.84
CA ALA A 28 0.55 1.13 -17.96
C ALA A 28 -0.90 0.67 -18.20
N TYR A 29 -1.29 -0.52 -17.72
CA TYR A 29 -2.65 -1.04 -17.85
C TYR A 29 -3.45 -1.04 -16.53
N THR A 30 -2.89 -0.46 -15.46
CA THR A 30 -3.57 -0.36 -14.16
C THR A 30 -4.33 0.95 -14.10
N THR A 31 -5.66 0.86 -14.16
CA THR A 31 -6.57 2.01 -14.08
C THR A 31 -7.90 1.60 -13.44
N GLY A 32 -8.65 2.57 -12.92
CA GLY A 32 -9.99 2.34 -12.34
C GLY A 32 -10.02 1.59 -11.00
N VAL A 33 -8.89 1.56 -10.28
CA VAL A 33 -8.74 0.80 -9.02
C VAL A 33 -8.14 1.65 -7.92
N ILE A 34 -8.44 1.26 -6.67
CA ILE A 34 -7.80 1.79 -5.47
C ILE A 34 -6.76 0.77 -5.01
N VAL A 35 -5.51 1.19 -4.84
CA VAL A 35 -4.46 0.37 -4.23
C VAL A 35 -4.28 0.79 -2.78
N THR A 36 -4.71 -0.06 -1.86
CA THR A 36 -4.55 0.18 -0.42
C THR A 36 -3.16 -0.20 0.06
N ILE A 37 -2.51 0.70 0.81
CA ILE A 37 -1.17 0.50 1.40
C ILE A 37 -1.26 0.84 2.90
N ASP A 38 -1.74 -0.09 3.70
CA ASP A 38 -2.02 0.13 5.13
C ASP A 38 -1.46 -0.98 6.03
N GLY A 39 -0.58 -1.82 5.48
CA GLY A 39 -0.02 -2.96 6.22
C GLY A 39 -1.07 -4.00 6.60
N GLY A 40 -2.16 -4.12 5.82
CA GLY A 40 -3.16 -5.18 5.98
C GLY A 40 -4.33 -4.82 6.90
N MET A 41 -4.38 -3.60 7.43
CA MET A 41 -5.44 -3.15 8.35
C MET A 41 -6.84 -3.34 7.76
N SER A 42 -7.04 -2.93 6.50
CA SER A 42 -8.32 -3.05 5.80
C SER A 42 -8.69 -4.49 5.47
N ALA A 43 -7.73 -5.42 5.46
CA ALA A 43 -7.98 -6.83 5.17
C ALA A 43 -8.31 -7.64 6.43
N THR A 44 -7.94 -7.15 7.61
CA THR A 44 -8.13 -7.84 8.90
C THR A 44 -9.17 -7.19 9.79
N ALA A 45 -9.65 -5.98 9.47
CA ALA A 45 -10.81 -5.40 10.12
C ALA A 45 -12.05 -6.24 9.78
N ALA A 46 -12.53 -7.02 10.75
CA ALA A 46 -13.81 -7.71 10.70
C ALA A 46 -14.98 -6.71 10.74
#